data_AF-A0A2W7RUM4-F1
#
_entry.id   AF-A0A2W7RUM4-F1
#
_cell.length_a   1.000
_cell.length_b   1.000
_cell.length_c   1.000
_cell.angle_alpha   90.00
_cell.angle_beta   90.00
_cell.angle_gamma   90.00
#
_symmetry.space_group_name_H-M   'P 1'
#
loop_
_entity.id
_entity.type
_entity.pdbx_description
1 polymer ?
#
loop_
_entity_poly.entity_id
_entity_poly.type
_entity_poly.pdbx_seq_one_letter_code
_entity_poly.pdbx_strand_id
1 'polypeptide(L)'
;MRLNFLQKWLEGAPLTLESSCNLIMVEHHPVILELLDQSRHQLEALLNSKNYQHTLLPQLAQKIQLIHKQIRQYIHTEQVYFFPYLKKQPKVALHDDDISLNDHLLKTMQHKHDVFMKALQHQRKIVNNYMIKKDWDAEFKSFINHLFLLEKKIQNWLMLEQKNIYPFLTKAAK
;
A
#
# COMPACT_ATOMS: atom_id res chain seq x y z
N MET A 1 -23.42 -11.60 -3.81
CA MET A 1 -22.65 -11.23 -2.60
C MET A 1 -22.05 -9.82 -2.67
N ARG A 2 -21.47 -9.36 -3.80
CA ARG A 2 -20.89 -8.00 -3.95
C ARG A 2 -21.88 -6.82 -3.76
N LEU A 3 -23.14 -6.97 -4.20
CA LEU A 3 -24.16 -5.90 -4.12
C LEU A 3 -24.61 -5.56 -2.68
N ASN A 4 -24.81 -6.57 -1.83
CA ASN A 4 -25.19 -6.35 -0.42
C ASN A 4 -24.09 -5.69 0.44
N PHE A 5 -22.83 -5.76 0.00
CA PHE A 5 -21.69 -5.17 0.71
C PHE A 5 -21.60 -3.66 0.48
N LEU A 6 -21.65 -3.22 -0.78
CA LEU A 6 -21.62 -1.79 -1.13
C LEU A 6 -22.81 -1.05 -0.53
N GLN A 7 -23.98 -1.68 -0.50
CA GLN A 7 -25.19 -1.09 0.05
C GLN A 7 -25.09 -0.87 1.57
N LYS A 8 -24.63 -1.87 2.34
CA LYS A 8 -24.40 -1.71 3.79
C LYS A 8 -23.29 -0.72 4.14
N TRP A 9 -22.29 -0.58 3.27
CA TRP A 9 -21.24 0.44 3.42
C TRP A 9 -21.77 1.85 3.17
N LEU A 10 -22.60 2.02 2.13
CA LEU A 10 -23.29 3.29 1.84
C LEU A 10 -24.28 3.69 2.95
N GLU A 11 -24.84 2.72 3.67
CA GLU A 11 -25.74 2.91 4.82
C GLU A 11 -25.03 3.30 6.13
N GLY A 12 -23.69 3.43 6.12
CA GLY A 12 -22.92 3.93 7.27
C GLY A 12 -22.74 2.94 8.42
N ALA A 13 -23.02 1.65 8.22
CA ALA A 13 -22.78 0.62 9.23
C ALA A 13 -21.26 0.45 9.49
N PRO A 14 -20.82 0.30 10.76
CA PRO A 14 -19.42 0.08 11.06
C PRO A 14 -18.94 -1.22 10.41
N LEU A 15 -17.83 -1.15 9.68
CA LEU A 15 -17.22 -2.31 9.03
C LEU A 15 -16.73 -3.31 10.09
N THR A 16 -17.09 -4.58 9.92
CA THR A 16 -16.49 -5.70 10.66
C THR A 16 -15.04 -5.94 10.19
N LEU A 17 -14.20 -6.57 11.02
CA LEU A 17 -12.83 -6.94 10.65
C LEU A 17 -12.78 -7.71 9.32
N GLU A 18 -13.62 -8.72 9.17
CA GLU A 18 -13.68 -9.52 7.95
C GLU A 18 -14.02 -8.67 6.72
N SER A 19 -15.03 -7.80 6.83
CA SER A 19 -15.41 -6.91 5.74
C SER A 19 -14.33 -5.87 5.42
N SER A 20 -13.60 -5.38 6.42
CA SER A 20 -12.47 -4.46 6.24
C SER A 20 -11.33 -5.13 5.48
N CYS A 21 -10.93 -6.34 5.89
CA CYS A 21 -9.91 -7.12 5.18
C CYS A 21 -10.35 -7.41 3.73
N ASN A 22 -11.60 -7.81 3.52
CA ASN A 22 -12.13 -8.09 2.17
C ASN A 22 -12.13 -6.83 1.28
N LEU A 23 -12.53 -5.67 1.82
CA LEU A 23 -12.49 -4.39 1.10
C LEU A 23 -11.07 -4.07 0.64
N ILE A 24 -10.10 -4.15 1.54
CA ILE A 24 -8.69 -3.89 1.22
C ILE A 24 -8.20 -4.83 0.11
N MET A 25 -8.44 -6.13 0.27
CA MET A 25 -7.98 -7.15 -0.68
C MET A 25 -8.58 -7.02 -2.07
N VAL A 26 -9.84 -6.57 -2.18
CA VAL A 26 -10.59 -6.55 -3.44
C VAL A 26 -10.51 -5.19 -4.13
N GLU A 27 -10.56 -4.09 -3.37
CA GLU A 27 -10.66 -2.74 -3.96
C GLU A 27 -9.34 -1.96 -3.92
N HIS A 28 -8.44 -2.25 -2.98
CA HIS A 28 -7.20 -1.47 -2.80
C HIS A 28 -5.96 -2.20 -3.31
N HIS A 29 -5.75 -3.45 -2.89
CA HIS A 29 -4.56 -4.23 -3.29
C HIS A 29 -4.43 -4.36 -4.81
N PRO A 30 -5.47 -4.70 -5.60
CA PRO A 30 -5.33 -4.87 -7.03
C PRO A 30 -4.94 -3.57 -7.73
N VAL A 31 -5.55 -2.45 -7.34
CA VAL A 31 -5.24 -1.12 -7.88
C VAL A 31 -3.79 -0.72 -7.59
N ILE A 32 -3.30 -0.97 -6.37
CA ILE A 32 -1.91 -0.66 -6.03
C ILE A 32 -0.95 -1.55 -6.82
N LEU A 33 -1.21 -2.85 -6.90
CA LEU A 33 -0.37 -3.78 -7.66
C LEU A 33 -0.31 -3.41 -9.15
N GLU A 34 -1.45 -3.05 -9.74
CA GLU A 34 -1.51 -2.57 -11.12
C GLU A 34 -0.69 -1.29 -11.32
N LEU A 35 -0.84 -0.30 -10.44
CA LEU A 35 -0.05 0.94 -10.50
C LEU A 35 1.46 0.68 -10.31
N LEU A 36 1.83 -0.27 -9.45
CA LEU A 36 3.23 -0.68 -9.29
C LEU A 36 3.79 -1.29 -10.57
N ASP A 37 3.01 -2.14 -11.25
CA ASP A 37 3.39 -2.73 -12.52
C ASP A 37 3.47 -1.70 -13.64
N GLN A 38 2.47 -0.84 -13.80
CA GLN A 38 2.49 0.24 -14.79
C GLN A 38 3.70 1.16 -14.59
N SER A 39 3.99 1.54 -13.35
CA SER A 39 5.16 2.36 -13.01
C SER A 39 6.47 1.66 -13.37
N ARG A 40 6.58 0.35 -13.14
CA ARG A 40 7.75 -0.46 -13.53
C ARG A 40 7.95 -0.42 -15.05
N HIS A 41 6.90 -0.65 -15.84
CA HIS A 41 7.00 -0.66 -17.31
C HIS A 41 7.36 0.74 -17.85
N GLN A 42 6.77 1.81 -17.32
CA GLN A 42 7.13 3.18 -17.70
C GLN A 42 8.59 3.49 -17.38
N LEU A 43 9.07 3.09 -16.20
CA LEU A 43 10.45 3.28 -15.80
C LEU A 43 11.41 2.52 -16.71
N GLU A 44 11.10 1.26 -17.04
CA GLU A 44 11.90 0.44 -17.97
C GLU A 44 11.96 1.09 -19.38
N ALA A 45 10.84 1.59 -19.89
CA ALA A 45 10.80 2.31 -21.17
C ALA A 45 11.69 3.57 -21.15
N LEU A 46 11.60 4.37 -20.08
CA LEU A 46 12.43 5.57 -19.93
C LEU A 46 13.92 5.25 -19.80
N LEU A 47 14.30 4.18 -19.09
CA LEU A 47 15.70 3.77 -18.97
C LEU A 47 16.29 3.24 -20.28
N ASN A 48 15.48 2.59 -21.10
CA ASN A 48 15.87 2.12 -22.42
C ASN A 48 15.96 3.25 -23.45
N SER A 49 15.36 4.41 -23.17
CA SER A 49 15.50 5.61 -23.98
C SER A 49 16.89 6.23 -23.82
N LYS A 50 17.53 6.56 -24.95
CA LYS A 50 18.84 7.23 -24.99
C LYS A 50 18.84 8.59 -24.29
N ASN A 51 17.66 9.21 -24.16
CA ASN A 51 17.50 10.56 -23.59
C ASN A 51 17.81 10.62 -22.09
N TYR A 52 17.73 9.49 -21.38
CA TYR A 52 17.77 9.45 -19.92
C TYR A 52 18.98 8.72 -19.32
N GLN A 53 19.83 8.11 -20.15
CA GLN A 53 20.97 7.29 -19.70
C GLN A 53 22.01 8.06 -18.87
N HIS A 54 22.19 9.35 -19.16
CA HIS A 54 23.14 10.22 -18.45
C HIS A 54 22.49 11.07 -17.35
N THR A 55 21.23 10.81 -17.02
CA THR A 55 20.49 11.53 -15.97
C THR A 55 20.59 10.80 -14.62
N LEU A 56 19.97 11.34 -13.57
CA LEU A 56 19.84 10.67 -12.27
C LEU A 56 18.78 9.54 -12.28
N LEU A 57 18.07 9.34 -13.40
CA LEU A 57 17.00 8.35 -13.52
C LEU A 57 17.43 6.92 -13.16
N PRO A 58 18.61 6.40 -13.58
CA PRO A 58 19.04 5.04 -13.22
C PRO A 58 19.23 4.84 -11.71
N GLN A 59 19.73 5.84 -10.99
CA GLN A 59 19.88 5.77 -9.54
C GLN A 59 18.53 5.82 -8.83
N LEU A 60 17.62 6.67 -9.33
CA LEU A 60 16.25 6.73 -8.84
C LEU A 60 15.51 5.41 -9.10
N ALA A 61 15.73 4.79 -10.26
CA ALA A 61 15.07 3.56 -10.67
C ALA A 61 15.28 2.42 -9.66
N GLN A 62 16.53 2.22 -9.22
CA GLN A 62 16.86 1.18 -8.24
C GLN A 62 16.08 1.37 -6.92
N LYS A 63 15.97 2.62 -6.44
CA LYS A 63 15.21 2.95 -5.23
C LYS A 63 13.72 2.70 -5.42
N ILE A 64 13.15 3.14 -6.53
CA ILE A 64 11.73 2.93 -6.86
C ILE A 64 11.41 1.43 -6.93
N GLN A 65 12.23 0.65 -7.65
CA GLN A 65 12.05 -0.80 -7.77
C GLN A 65 12.11 -1.51 -6.43
N LEU A 66 13.02 -1.10 -5.54
CA LEU A 66 13.12 -1.65 -4.18
C LEU A 66 11.83 -1.37 -3.37
N ILE A 67 11.33 -0.13 -3.42
CA ILE A 67 10.08 0.25 -2.74
C ILE A 67 8.91 -0.59 -3.28
N HIS A 68 8.80 -0.70 -4.60
CA HIS A 68 7.74 -1.49 -5.24
C HIS A 68 7.78 -2.96 -4.83
N LYS A 69 8.99 -3.55 -4.80
CA LYS A 69 9.19 -4.94 -4.38
C LYS A 69 8.72 -5.14 -2.93
N GLN A 70 9.11 -4.26 -2.02
CA GLN A 70 8.74 -4.39 -0.60
C GLN A 70 7.22 -4.24 -0.39
N ILE A 71 6.57 -3.30 -1.08
CA ILE A 71 5.11 -3.12 -1.00
C ILE A 71 4.39 -4.36 -1.55
N ARG A 72 4.80 -4.87 -2.72
CA ARG A 72 4.22 -6.07 -3.31
C ARG A 72 4.35 -7.28 -2.38
N GLN A 73 5.53 -7.46 -1.77
CA GLN A 73 5.76 -8.54 -0.81
C GLN A 73 4.86 -8.41 0.41
N TYR A 74 4.69 -7.20 0.93
CA TYR A 74 3.83 -6.96 2.08
C TYR A 74 2.35 -7.22 1.76
N ILE A 75 1.85 -6.70 0.64
CA ILE A 75 0.48 -6.99 0.14
C ILE A 75 0.26 -8.50 0.02
N HIS A 76 1.23 -9.24 -0.51
CA HIS A 76 1.16 -10.70 -0.59
C HIS A 76 1.08 -11.35 0.79
N THR A 77 1.94 -10.92 1.72
CA THR A 77 1.93 -11.42 3.10
C THR A 77 0.59 -11.19 3.78
N GLU A 78 -0.03 -10.04 3.57
CA GLU A 78 -1.35 -9.75 4.13
C GLU A 78 -2.43 -10.64 3.55
N GLN A 79 -2.44 -10.81 2.23
CA GLN A 79 -3.44 -11.62 1.53
C GLN A 79 -3.36 -13.10 1.92
N VAL A 80 -2.14 -13.63 2.08
CA VAL A 80 -1.90 -15.06 2.30
C VAL A 80 -1.87 -15.44 3.77
N TYR A 81 -1.36 -14.56 4.64
CA TYR A 81 -1.13 -14.89 6.05
C TYR A 81 -1.94 -14.01 6.99
N PHE A 82 -1.76 -12.69 6.97
CA PHE A 82 -2.29 -11.82 8.03
C PHE A 82 -3.82 -11.73 8.01
N PHE A 83 -4.43 -11.44 6.87
CA PHE A 83 -5.88 -11.33 6.78
C PHE A 83 -6.58 -12.68 6.99
N PRO A 84 -6.08 -13.81 6.45
CA PRO A 84 -6.63 -15.12 6.80
C PRO A 84 -6.53 -15.45 8.30
N TYR A 85 -5.40 -15.13 8.95
CA TYR A 85 -5.25 -15.29 10.40
C TYR A 85 -6.28 -14.46 11.17
N LEU A 86 -6.38 -13.16 10.86
CA LEU A 86 -7.31 -12.24 11.51
C LEU A 86 -8.78 -12.66 11.38
N LYS A 87 -9.17 -13.18 10.21
CA LYS A 87 -10.55 -13.66 9.97
C LYS A 87 -10.88 -14.95 10.73
N LYS A 88 -9.88 -15.75 11.07
CA LYS A 88 -10.05 -17.03 11.77
C LYS A 88 -10.04 -16.89 13.29
N GLN A 89 -9.69 -15.72 13.81
CA GLN A 89 -9.70 -15.50 15.25
C GLN A 89 -11.09 -15.75 15.84
N PRO A 90 -11.16 -16.42 17.01
CA PRO A 90 -12.43 -16.67 17.66
C PRO A 90 -13.12 -15.34 17.99
N LYS A 91 -14.44 -15.29 17.82
CA LYS A 91 -15.27 -14.12 18.19
C LYS A 91 -15.47 -13.99 19.71
N VAL A 92 -14.88 -14.90 20.48
CA VAL A 92 -14.96 -15.02 21.94
C VAL A 92 -13.66 -14.48 22.54
N ALA A 93 -13.57 -14.41 23.87
CA ALA A 93 -12.35 -14.05 24.60
C ALA A 93 -11.12 -14.76 24.02
N LEU A 94 -10.11 -13.96 23.66
CA LEU A 94 -8.84 -14.42 23.12
C LEU A 94 -8.00 -15.00 24.26
N HIS A 95 -7.19 -16.02 23.95
CA HIS A 95 -6.20 -16.52 24.90
C HIS A 95 -5.03 -15.53 25.01
N ASP A 96 -4.27 -15.57 26.10
CA ASP A 96 -3.13 -14.66 26.33
C ASP A 96 -2.11 -14.70 25.18
N ASP A 97 -1.91 -15.87 24.58
CA ASP A 97 -1.04 -16.06 23.41
C ASP A 97 -1.55 -15.32 22.17
N ASP A 98 -2.86 -15.30 21.93
CA ASP A 98 -3.49 -14.58 20.82
C ASP A 98 -3.37 -13.07 21.00
N ILE A 99 -3.47 -12.58 22.24
CA ILE A 99 -3.32 -11.16 22.59
C ILE A 99 -1.88 -10.71 22.33
N SER A 100 -0.90 -11.50 22.79
CA SER A 100 0.52 -11.24 22.55
C SER A 100 0.85 -11.24 21.05
N LEU A 101 0.32 -12.22 20.30
CA LEU A 101 0.49 -12.30 18.85
C LEU A 101 -0.15 -11.10 18.13
N ASN A 102 -1.31 -10.64 18.57
CA ASN A 102 -1.97 -9.46 18.02
C ASN A 102 -1.20 -8.16 18.26
N ASP A 103 -0.62 -7.98 19.46
CA ASP A 103 0.25 -6.84 19.74
C ASP A 103 1.52 -6.87 18.88
N HIS A 104 2.14 -8.05 18.75
CA HIS A 104 3.30 -8.21 17.87
C HIS A 104 2.96 -7.94 16.40
N LEU A 105 1.81 -8.42 15.92
CA LEU A 105 1.33 -8.17 14.56
C LEU A 105 1.08 -6.68 14.34
N LEU A 106 0.40 -6.00 15.27
CA LEU A 106 0.14 -4.57 15.20
C LEU A 106 1.45 -3.76 15.11
N LYS A 107 2.40 -4.03 16.00
CA LYS A 107 3.72 -3.38 15.98
C LYS A 107 4.45 -3.64 14.66
N THR A 108 4.36 -4.86 14.14
CA THR A 108 4.95 -5.22 12.84
C THR A 108 4.31 -4.43 11.69
N MET A 109 2.98 -4.35 11.63
CA MET A 109 2.26 -3.57 10.61
C MET A 109 2.63 -2.09 10.70
N GLN A 110 2.56 -1.50 11.90
CA GLN A 110 2.95 -0.11 12.15
C GLN A 110 4.38 0.18 11.66
N HIS A 111 5.34 -0.67 12.03
CA HIS A 111 6.71 -0.52 11.59
C HIS A 111 6.84 -0.57 10.05
N LYS A 112 6.16 -1.50 9.38
CA LYS A 112 6.17 -1.60 7.91
C LYS A 112 5.54 -0.38 7.25
N HIS A 113 4.43 0.12 7.78
CA HIS A 113 3.77 1.32 7.27
C HIS A 113 4.68 2.54 7.37
N ASP A 114 5.38 2.70 8.50
CA ASP A 114 6.35 3.79 8.69
C ASP A 114 7.52 3.69 7.70
N VAL A 115 8.03 2.47 7.45
CA VAL A 115 9.08 2.24 6.46
C VAL A 115 8.61 2.64 5.07
N PHE A 116 7.39 2.24 4.66
CA PHE A 116 6.83 2.63 3.36
C PHE A 116 6.63 4.14 3.25
N MET A 117 6.07 4.77 4.28
CA MET A 117 5.87 6.22 4.29
C MET A 117 7.19 6.99 4.18
N LYS A 118 8.22 6.58 4.92
CA LYS A 118 9.57 7.18 4.82
C LYS A 118 10.17 6.98 3.43
N ALA A 119 10.02 5.79 2.85
CA ALA A 119 10.54 5.50 1.52
C ALA A 119 9.83 6.31 0.42
N LEU A 120 8.51 6.44 0.50
CA LEU A 120 7.71 7.27 -0.40
C LEU A 120 8.05 8.77 -0.27
N GLN A 121 8.25 9.25 0.96
CA GLN A 121 8.72 10.62 1.19
C GLN A 121 10.12 10.85 0.59
N HIS A 122 11.01 9.87 0.70
CA HIS A 122 12.33 9.94 0.08
C HIS A 122 12.22 9.95 -1.45
N GLN A 123 11.39 9.08 -2.05
CA GLN A 123 11.09 9.08 -3.48
C GLN A 123 10.60 10.46 -3.93
N ARG A 124 9.61 11.03 -3.23
CA ARG A 124 9.06 12.37 -3.50
C ARG A 124 10.16 13.44 -3.54
N LYS A 125 11.10 13.41 -2.59
CA LYS A 125 12.23 14.35 -2.56
C LYS A 125 13.14 14.18 -3.78
N ILE A 126 13.46 12.95 -4.18
CA ILE A 126 14.31 12.70 -5.35
C ILE A 126 13.66 13.24 -6.63
N VAL A 127 12.34 13.06 -6.79
CA VAL A 127 11.61 13.57 -7.96
C VAL A 127 11.16 15.03 -7.81
N ASN A 128 11.83 15.80 -6.94
CA ASN A 128 11.56 17.21 -6.71
C ASN A 128 10.07 17.51 -6.43
N ASN A 129 9.48 16.78 -5.49
CA ASN A 129 8.09 16.92 -5.06
C ASN A 129 7.06 16.74 -6.20
N TYR A 130 7.38 15.91 -7.19
CA TYR A 130 6.55 15.70 -8.39
C TYR A 130 6.31 16.99 -9.19
N MET A 131 7.18 17.99 -9.05
CA MET A 131 7.09 19.21 -9.84
C MET A 131 7.41 18.91 -11.30
N ILE A 132 6.41 19.08 -12.16
CA ILE A 132 6.56 18.93 -13.60
C ILE A 132 7.16 20.20 -14.18
N LYS A 133 8.25 20.06 -14.94
CA LYS A 133 8.80 21.17 -15.74
C LYS A 133 8.23 21.18 -17.15
N LYS A 134 8.12 22.37 -17.75
CA LYS A 134 7.49 22.57 -19.06
C LYS A 134 8.26 21.91 -20.19
N ASP A 135 9.58 21.90 -20.09
CA ASP A 135 10.56 21.36 -21.05
C ASP A 135 10.68 19.83 -21.05
N TRP A 136 10.12 19.14 -20.05
CA TRP A 136 10.12 17.68 -20.03
C TRP A 136 9.23 17.09 -21.12
N ASP A 137 9.63 15.96 -21.70
CA ASP A 137 8.79 15.25 -22.64
C ASP A 137 7.53 14.65 -21.96
N ALA A 138 6.57 14.27 -22.79
CA ALA A 138 5.28 13.77 -22.33
C ALA A 138 5.41 12.46 -21.53
N GLU A 139 6.35 11.59 -21.89
CA GLU A 139 6.55 10.29 -21.24
C GLU A 139 7.04 10.47 -19.81
N PHE A 140 8.04 11.33 -19.60
CA PHE A 140 8.57 11.61 -18.27
C PHE A 140 7.56 12.35 -17.40
N LYS A 141 6.81 13.30 -17.96
CA LYS A 141 5.68 13.94 -17.27
C LYS A 141 4.63 12.93 -16.81
N SER A 142 4.28 11.99 -17.69
CA SER A 142 3.34 10.91 -17.37
C SER A 142 3.86 10.03 -16.24
N PHE A 143 5.12 9.64 -16.27
CA PHE A 143 5.74 8.83 -15.22
C PHE A 143 5.74 9.54 -13.85
N ILE A 144 6.10 10.83 -13.81
CA ILE A 144 6.07 11.60 -12.55
C ILE A 144 4.65 11.72 -11.99
N ASN A 145 3.65 11.97 -12.82
CA ASN A 145 2.24 11.96 -12.42
C ASN A 145 1.80 10.59 -11.90
N HIS A 146 2.24 9.53 -12.55
CA HIS A 146 1.95 8.16 -12.15
C HIS A 146 2.51 7.85 -10.75
N LEU A 147 3.75 8.24 -10.47
CA LEU A 147 4.35 8.08 -9.14
C LEU A 147 3.59 8.85 -8.06
N PHE A 148 3.12 10.06 -8.36
CA PHE A 148 2.28 10.82 -7.44
C PHE A 148 0.96 10.09 -7.12
N LEU A 149 0.26 9.59 -8.15
CA LEU A 149 -0.99 8.85 -7.97
C LEU A 149 -0.78 7.58 -7.15
N LEU A 150 0.28 6.82 -7.47
CA LEU A 150 0.66 5.62 -6.74
C LEU A 150 0.91 5.93 -5.25
N GLU A 151 1.68 6.97 -4.95
CA GLU A 151 1.93 7.38 -3.55
C GLU A 151 0.61 7.68 -2.83
N LYS A 152 -0.31 8.41 -3.47
CA LYS A 152 -1.62 8.72 -2.88
C LYS A 152 -2.46 7.48 -2.62
N LYS A 153 -2.47 6.51 -3.54
CA LYS A 153 -3.20 5.26 -3.35
C LYS A 153 -2.62 4.43 -2.21
N ILE A 154 -1.29 4.36 -2.10
CA ILE A 154 -0.63 3.67 -0.98
C ILE A 154 -0.97 4.37 0.35
N GLN A 155 -0.83 5.70 0.42
CA GLN A 155 -1.18 6.48 1.63
C GLN A 155 -2.62 6.23 2.09
N ASN A 156 -3.57 6.24 1.15
CA ASN A 156 -4.97 5.98 1.46
C ASN A 156 -5.22 4.56 1.96
N TRP A 157 -4.55 3.57 1.36
CA TRP A 157 -4.64 2.18 1.80
C TRP A 157 -4.08 1.98 3.22
N LEU A 158 -2.89 2.52 3.52
CA LEU A 158 -2.29 2.41 4.86
C LEU A 158 -3.16 3.10 5.93
N MET A 159 -3.73 4.27 5.62
CA MET A 159 -4.69 4.93 6.52
C MET A 159 -5.96 4.10 6.74
N LEU A 160 -6.43 3.41 5.70
CA LEU A 160 -7.62 2.58 5.79
C LEU A 160 -7.39 1.39 6.72
N GLU A 161 -6.22 0.77 6.67
CA GLU A 161 -5.81 -0.28 7.62
C GLU A 161 -5.68 0.23 9.05
N GLN A 162 -5.03 1.39 9.23
CA GLN A 162 -4.93 2.03 10.54
C GLN A 162 -6.30 2.29 11.15
N LYS A 163 -7.26 2.73 10.33
CA LYS A 163 -8.62 3.04 10.80
C LYS A 163 -9.47 1.80 11.03
N ASN A 164 -9.35 0.78 10.18
CA ASN A 164 -10.33 -0.30 10.10
C ASN A 164 -9.81 -1.67 10.53
N ILE A 165 -8.49 -1.86 10.66
CA ILE A 165 -7.87 -3.14 11.08
C ILE A 165 -7.26 -2.99 12.47
N TYR A 166 -6.49 -1.94 12.72
CA TYR A 166 -5.78 -1.78 13.99
C TYR A 166 -6.68 -1.79 15.23
N PRO A 167 -7.90 -1.21 15.22
CA PRO A 167 -8.79 -1.26 16.38
C PRO A 167 -9.19 -2.68 16.79
N PHE A 168 -9.16 -3.64 15.88
CA PHE A 168 -9.46 -5.04 16.19
C PHE A 168 -8.27 -5.75 16.85
N LEU A 169 -7.05 -5.33 16.51
CA LEU A 169 -5.82 -5.84 17.14
C LEU A 169 -5.62 -5.28 18.55
N THR A 170 -6.09 -4.06 18.83
CA THR A 170 -5.97 -3.42 20.15
C THR A 170 -7.08 -3.80 21.12
N LYS A 171 -8.30 -4.08 20.63
CA LYS A 171 -9.43 -4.53 21.46
C LYS A 171 -9.26 -5.94 22.02
N ALA A 172 -8.35 -6.74 21.46
CA ALA A 172 -7.95 -8.02 22.02
C ALA A 172 -7.34 -7.92 23.43
N ALA A 173 -6.78 -6.76 23.78
CA ALA A 173 -5.99 -6.57 25.01
C ALA A 173 -6.77 -5.93 26.18
N LYS A 174 -8.11 -5.94 26.15
CA LYS A 174 -8.95 -5.42 27.25
C LYS A 174 -10.03 -6.40 27.67
#